data_AF-A0A4Q8L5X7-F1
#
_entry.id   AF-A0A4Q8L5X7-F1
#
_cell.length_a   1.000
_cell.length_b   1.000
_cell.length_c   1.000
_cell.angle_alpha   90.00
_cell.angle_beta   90.00
_cell.angle_gamma   90.00
#
_symmetry.space_group_name_H-M   'P 1'
#
loop_
_entity.id
_entity.type
_entity.pdbx_description
1 polymer ?
#
loop_
_entity_poly.entity_id
_entity_poly.type
_entity_poly.pdbx_seq_one_letter_code
_entity_poly.pdbx_strand_id
1 'polypeptide(L)'
;MQLSAPHARLRLPAWLGRRPLLSSDALVVLASLYFACFSNARFWSAAITSPRQQWPMALALLVLLVGLHVLLLGLLVTRRSARPLLTVIVLVTAAASHFMVKFGLYLDADMVRNVLATDRRESSELLTPSLLLPLLLALIPVTLLWRVQLVQRPLKVALLRRGALLGGAALACALAAMAAYQPLAALMRNQHDLRYLAAPGNWMISLARVTLAGPPGDKQPKQPIGLDAVQLPLRPAGAKPRLLVLVVGETARAQNWGLNGYARDTTPELRQAGVINFPNTSSCGTATEVSVPCMFSPWGRANYDEARIRSHQSLLHVLDHAGVGVVWRDNQAGCKGVCEGLPFQSVTESTDPAFCNGTRCFDGILLKDLDGALRLAKTKGGDRVLVLHMLGNHGPSYYDRYPPAFARFAPACQQADLGLCTREQIVNAYDNALTYTDHVLASAIAQLAARTDVDSALLYVSDHGESLGEKGLYLHGVPYAIAPREQTHVPMVMWFGDGFARDEGLDVQCLRQHADAPASHDNLFSSVLGLMDVKTSVYDRSRDLFAPCRSKSVASK
;
A
#
# COMPACT_ATOMS: atom_id res chain seq x y z
N MET A 1 27.04 70.47 12.48
CA MET A 1 26.67 69.60 13.62
C MET A 1 25.86 68.43 13.07
N GLN A 2 26.47 67.26 12.98
CA GLN A 2 25.79 66.00 12.61
C GLN A 2 25.03 65.48 13.83
N LEU A 3 23.72 65.30 13.70
CA LEU A 3 22.86 64.63 14.68
C LEU A 3 22.94 63.12 14.45
N SER A 4 23.58 62.40 15.38
CA SER A 4 23.59 60.95 15.44
C SER A 4 22.44 60.45 16.32
N ALA A 5 21.48 59.75 15.71
CA ALA A 5 20.41 59.05 16.43
C ALA A 5 20.95 57.75 17.06
N PRO A 6 20.58 57.42 18.31
CA PRO A 6 21.02 56.17 18.93
C PRO A 6 20.21 54.99 18.37
N HIS A 7 20.92 54.02 17.79
CA HIS A 7 20.36 52.73 17.42
C HIS A 7 19.86 51.98 18.68
N ALA A 8 18.55 51.85 18.83
CA ALA A 8 17.94 51.00 19.83
C ALA A 8 18.28 49.52 19.52
N ARG A 9 19.27 48.96 20.22
CA ARG A 9 19.52 47.51 20.21
C ARG A 9 18.40 46.81 20.98
N LEU A 10 17.58 46.03 20.29
CA LEU A 10 16.64 45.08 20.88
C LEU A 10 17.40 44.19 21.90
N ARG A 11 17.20 44.44 23.20
CA ARG A 11 17.76 43.61 24.26
C ARG A 11 16.95 42.31 24.34
N LEU A 12 17.49 41.24 23.76
CA LEU A 12 16.94 39.90 23.96
C LEU A 12 16.94 39.57 25.47
N PRO A 13 15.84 39.03 26.02
CA PRO A 13 15.72 38.78 27.46
C PRO A 13 16.81 37.83 27.99
N ALA A 14 17.32 38.08 29.21
CA ALA A 14 18.54 37.47 29.77
C ALA A 14 18.52 35.92 29.85
N TRP A 15 17.35 35.29 29.86
CA TRP A 15 17.20 33.83 29.82
C TRP A 15 17.54 33.24 28.43
N LEU A 16 17.59 34.04 27.37
CA LEU A 16 18.10 33.62 26.05
C LEU A 16 19.62 33.42 26.06
N GLY A 17 20.34 34.10 26.96
CA GLY A 17 21.80 34.00 27.09
C GLY A 17 22.30 32.80 27.88
N ARG A 18 21.47 32.19 28.74
CA ARG A 18 21.85 31.02 29.54
C ARG A 18 21.45 29.72 28.84
N ARG A 19 22.43 28.85 28.59
CA ARG A 19 22.19 27.52 28.04
C ARG A 19 21.89 26.53 29.18
N PRO A 20 20.74 25.84 29.19
CA PRO A 20 20.40 24.90 30.26
C PRO A 20 21.35 23.70 30.24
N LEU A 21 21.82 23.31 31.43
CA LEU A 21 22.64 22.11 31.63
C LEU A 21 21.72 20.92 31.91
N LEU A 22 21.73 19.92 31.04
CA LEU A 22 20.95 18.69 31.21
C LEU A 22 21.82 17.46 31.01
N SER A 23 21.54 16.39 31.75
CA SER A 23 22.09 15.08 31.41
C SER A 23 21.31 14.45 30.25
N SER A 24 21.96 13.56 29.49
CA SER A 24 21.33 12.73 28.47
C SER A 24 20.10 11.97 28.99
N ASP A 25 20.12 11.58 30.26
CA ASP A 25 19.04 10.83 30.93
C ASP A 25 17.78 11.69 31.09
N ALA A 26 17.98 12.94 31.48
CA ALA A 26 16.89 13.92 31.61
C ALA A 26 16.33 14.27 30.23
N LEU A 27 17.20 14.36 29.22
CA LEU A 27 16.77 14.61 27.85
C LEU A 27 15.93 13.47 27.28
N VAL A 28 16.28 12.21 27.58
CA VAL A 28 15.47 11.04 27.23
C VAL A 28 14.08 11.14 27.85
N VAL A 29 13.98 11.41 29.16
CA VAL A 29 12.68 11.53 29.84
C VAL A 29 11.85 12.69 29.26
N LEU A 30 12.46 13.85 29.03
CA LEU A 30 11.77 15.01 28.44
C LEU A 30 11.28 14.71 27.02
N ALA A 31 12.08 14.04 26.19
CA ALA A 31 11.67 13.62 24.86
C ALA A 31 10.52 12.60 24.91
N SER A 32 10.60 11.62 25.82
CA SER A 32 9.55 10.62 26.02
C SER A 32 8.21 11.26 26.43
N LEU A 33 8.25 12.24 27.34
CA LEU A 33 7.08 13.03 27.73
C LEU A 33 6.54 13.86 26.56
N TYR A 34 7.43 14.52 25.81
CA TYR A 34 7.04 15.28 24.62
C TYR A 34 6.28 14.40 23.62
N PHE A 35 6.83 13.24 23.27
CA PHE A 35 6.17 12.34 22.33
C PHE A 35 4.82 11.84 22.87
N ALA A 36 4.78 11.41 24.13
CA ALA A 36 3.55 10.92 24.75
C ALA A 36 2.44 11.98 24.74
N CYS A 37 2.75 13.25 25.02
CA CYS A 37 1.75 14.31 25.13
C CYS A 37 1.39 14.94 23.78
N PHE A 38 2.36 15.17 22.89
CA PHE A 38 2.17 16.01 21.70
C PHE A 38 2.16 15.24 20.38
N SER A 39 2.64 13.99 20.35
CA SER A 39 2.75 13.21 19.11
C SER A 39 1.78 12.03 19.00
N ASN A 40 1.02 11.74 20.06
CA ASN A 40 0.17 10.55 20.19
C ASN A 40 -1.34 10.84 20.18
N ALA A 41 -1.78 11.91 19.53
CA ALA A 41 -3.20 12.31 19.53
C ALA A 41 -4.16 11.19 19.05
N ARG A 42 -3.79 10.44 18.00
CA ARG A 42 -4.57 9.29 17.53
C ARG A 42 -4.57 8.13 18.52
N PHE A 43 -3.44 7.82 19.14
CA PHE A 43 -3.38 6.80 20.20
C PHE A 43 -4.32 7.15 21.36
N TRP A 44 -4.30 8.41 21.82
CA TRP A 44 -5.16 8.85 22.92
C TRP A 44 -6.64 8.80 22.60
N SER A 45 -7.04 9.28 21.41
CA SER A 45 -8.44 9.24 20.98
C SER A 45 -8.98 7.83 20.77
N ALA A 46 -8.12 6.88 20.36
CA ALA A 46 -8.49 5.48 20.23
C ALA A 46 -8.56 4.75 21.59
N ALA A 47 -7.59 5.00 22.48
CA ALA A 47 -7.47 4.29 23.76
C ALA A 47 -8.40 4.85 24.86
N ILE A 48 -8.69 6.16 24.84
CA ILE A 48 -9.47 6.85 25.87
C ILE A 48 -10.65 7.57 25.22
N THR A 49 -11.82 6.94 25.27
CA THR A 49 -13.07 7.47 24.71
C THR A 49 -13.82 8.40 25.67
N SER A 50 -13.58 8.27 26.98
CA SER A 50 -14.24 9.07 28.02
C SER A 50 -13.24 9.56 29.08
N PRO A 51 -12.47 10.63 28.80
CA PRO A 51 -11.34 11.05 29.62
C PRO A 51 -11.66 11.30 31.10
N ARG A 52 -12.83 11.88 31.41
CA ARG A 52 -13.23 12.17 32.80
C ARG A 52 -13.46 10.91 33.62
N GLN A 53 -14.01 9.87 33.02
CA GLN A 53 -14.32 8.61 33.69
C GLN A 53 -13.10 7.67 33.68
N GLN A 54 -12.29 7.73 32.62
CA GLN A 54 -11.15 6.86 32.39
C GLN A 54 -9.81 7.51 32.81
N TRP A 55 -9.82 8.55 33.64
CA TRP A 55 -8.58 9.24 34.05
C TRP A 55 -7.55 8.32 34.72
N PRO A 56 -7.90 7.30 35.55
CA PRO A 56 -6.89 6.41 36.14
C PRO A 56 -6.21 5.56 35.07
N MET A 57 -6.98 5.10 34.09
CA MET A 57 -6.49 4.37 32.93
C MET A 57 -5.62 5.25 32.03
N ALA A 58 -6.04 6.49 31.77
CA ALA A 58 -5.26 7.45 31.01
C ALA A 58 -3.90 7.74 31.66
N LEU A 59 -3.87 7.88 33.00
CA LEU A 59 -2.63 8.04 33.76
C LEU A 59 -1.74 6.79 33.66
N ALA A 60 -2.31 5.58 33.80
CA ALA A 60 -1.57 4.34 33.65
C ALA A 60 -0.97 4.19 32.23
N LEU A 61 -1.76 4.49 31.20
CA LEU A 61 -1.29 4.50 29.81
C LEU A 61 -0.22 5.57 29.57
N LEU A 62 -0.29 6.73 30.22
CA LEU A 62 0.73 7.77 30.12
C LEU A 62 2.07 7.26 30.69
N VAL A 63 2.02 6.64 31.87
CA VAL A 63 3.21 6.04 32.49
C VAL A 63 3.79 4.93 31.61
N LEU A 64 2.94 4.06 31.06
CA LEU A 64 3.37 3.00 30.14
C LEU A 64 4.00 3.56 28.87
N LEU A 65 3.36 4.54 28.21
CA LEU A 65 3.84 5.12 26.97
C LEU A 65 5.16 5.87 27.18
N VAL A 66 5.25 6.68 28.23
CA VAL A 66 6.50 7.38 28.61
C VAL A 66 7.59 6.37 28.96
N GLY A 67 7.28 5.35 29.77
CA GLY A 67 8.24 4.33 30.17
C GLY A 67 8.76 3.53 28.99
N LEU A 68 7.90 3.11 28.06
CA LEU A 68 8.30 2.44 26.81
C LEU A 68 9.19 3.34 25.95
N HIS A 69 8.87 4.63 25.81
CA HIS A 69 9.74 5.58 25.12
C HIS A 69 11.09 5.76 25.84
N VAL A 70 11.12 5.79 27.17
CA VAL A 70 12.37 5.88 27.95
C VAL A 70 13.22 4.64 27.73
N LEU A 71 12.61 3.45 27.70
CA LEU A 71 13.29 2.20 27.41
C LEU A 71 13.90 2.23 26.00
N LEU A 72 13.11 2.59 24.98
CA LEU A 72 13.55 2.66 23.60
C LEU A 72 14.65 3.71 23.38
N LEU A 73 14.39 4.97 23.76
CA LEU A 73 15.32 6.07 23.56
C LEU A 73 16.54 5.95 24.48
N GLY A 74 16.39 5.38 25.67
CA GLY A 74 17.50 5.18 26.60
C GLY A 74 18.58 4.22 26.08
N LEU A 75 18.21 3.28 25.21
CA LEU A 75 19.16 2.39 24.53
C LEU A 75 19.89 3.07 23.36
N LEU A 76 19.23 4.02 22.67
CA LEU A 76 19.74 4.62 21.43
C LEU A 76 20.45 5.98 21.66
N VAL A 77 19.98 6.75 22.63
CA VAL A 77 20.42 8.12 22.88
C VAL A 77 21.66 8.13 23.78
N THR A 78 22.78 8.48 23.18
CA THR A 78 24.04 8.76 23.87
C THR A 78 24.32 10.26 23.87
N ARG A 79 25.29 10.72 24.68
CA ARG A 79 25.69 12.13 24.67
C ARG A 79 26.11 12.65 23.29
N ARG A 80 26.73 11.80 22.45
CA ARG A 80 27.20 12.18 21.11
C ARG A 80 26.08 12.11 20.07
N SER A 81 25.19 11.12 20.17
CA SER A 81 24.09 10.92 19.22
C SER A 81 22.83 11.73 19.57
N ALA A 82 22.68 12.23 20.80
CA ALA A 82 21.43 12.81 21.29
C ALA A 82 20.85 13.90 20.39
N ARG A 83 21.65 14.90 20.01
CA ARG A 83 21.18 16.01 19.18
C ARG A 83 20.74 15.56 17.78
N PRO A 84 21.60 14.91 16.96
CA PRO A 84 21.18 14.50 15.62
C PRO A 84 20.05 13.47 15.66
N LEU A 85 20.14 12.46 16.54
CA LEU A 85 19.14 11.39 16.60
C LEU A 85 17.76 11.91 17.02
N LEU A 86 17.68 12.69 18.11
CA LEU A 86 16.39 13.24 18.54
C LEU A 86 15.84 14.27 17.56
N THR A 87 16.68 15.00 16.83
CA THR A 87 16.21 15.90 15.76
C THR A 87 15.47 15.09 14.68
N VAL A 88 16.08 14.00 14.19
CA VAL A 88 15.46 13.13 13.19
C VAL A 88 14.17 12.51 13.74
N ILE A 89 14.21 11.93 14.95
CA ILE A 89 13.03 11.30 15.54
C ILE A 89 11.89 12.32 15.71
N VAL A 90 12.16 13.53 16.18
CA VAL A 90 11.13 14.57 16.34
C VAL A 90 10.49 14.95 15.01
N LEU A 91 11.29 15.17 13.96
CA LEU A 91 10.77 15.57 12.64
C LEU A 91 9.99 14.44 11.97
N VAL A 92 10.53 13.22 11.96
CA VAL A 92 9.85 12.04 11.40
C VAL A 92 8.56 11.77 12.15
N THR A 93 8.57 11.89 13.48
CA THR A 93 7.38 11.66 14.31
C THR A 93 6.32 12.74 14.11
N ALA A 94 6.72 13.99 13.87
CA ALA A 94 5.77 15.05 13.53
C ALA A 94 5.05 14.77 12.20
N ALA A 95 5.79 14.34 11.17
CA ALA A 95 5.20 13.93 9.89
C ALA A 95 4.32 12.68 10.02
N ALA A 96 4.82 11.65 10.71
CA ALA A 96 4.08 10.43 11.00
C ALA A 96 2.76 10.72 11.73
N SER A 97 2.81 11.51 12.81
CA SER A 97 1.63 11.90 13.58
C SER A 97 0.65 12.70 12.73
N HIS A 98 1.13 13.60 11.85
CA HIS A 98 0.29 14.32 10.91
C HIS A 98 -0.51 13.36 10.02
N PHE A 99 0.15 12.40 9.36
CA PHE A 99 -0.51 11.46 8.47
C PHE A 99 -1.45 10.50 9.22
N MET A 100 -1.07 10.03 10.41
CA MET A 100 -1.95 9.23 11.25
C MET A 100 -3.21 10.01 11.65
N VAL A 101 -3.06 11.28 12.05
CA VAL A 101 -4.19 12.14 12.42
C VAL A 101 -5.09 12.42 11.22
N LYS A 102 -4.50 12.77 10.08
CA LYS A 102 -5.22 13.24 8.90
C LYS A 102 -5.92 12.11 8.15
N PHE A 103 -5.22 11.00 7.93
CA PHE A 103 -5.69 9.90 7.09
C PHE A 103 -6.13 8.66 7.91
N GLY A 104 -5.87 8.63 9.22
CA GLY A 104 -6.22 7.48 10.06
C GLY A 104 -5.30 6.27 9.86
N LEU A 105 -4.07 6.51 9.41
CA LEU A 105 -3.09 5.45 9.13
C LEU A 105 -2.58 4.79 10.42
N TYR A 106 -2.18 3.53 10.27
CA TYR A 106 -1.43 2.76 11.26
C TYR A 106 -0.01 2.56 10.73
N LEU A 107 1.01 2.76 11.55
CA LEU A 107 2.41 2.63 11.13
C LEU A 107 2.98 1.28 11.56
N ASP A 108 2.56 0.22 10.87
CA ASP A 108 3.14 -1.11 10.99
C ASP A 108 4.31 -1.32 10.01
N ALA A 109 4.81 -2.56 9.93
CA ALA A 109 5.94 -2.90 9.06
C ALA A 109 5.56 -2.76 7.57
N ASP A 110 4.33 -3.07 7.21
CA ASP A 110 3.84 -2.99 5.83
C ASP A 110 3.75 -1.51 5.39
N MET A 111 3.19 -0.64 6.23
CA MET A 111 3.14 0.80 5.94
C MET A 111 4.54 1.42 5.84
N VAL A 112 5.48 1.04 6.72
CA VAL A 112 6.88 1.51 6.58
C VAL A 112 7.50 1.00 5.29
N ARG A 113 7.20 -0.24 4.87
CA ARG A 113 7.68 -0.77 3.59
C ARG A 113 7.07 -0.02 2.40
N ASN A 114 5.77 0.31 2.43
CA ASN A 114 5.13 1.15 1.42
C ASN A 114 5.85 2.49 1.28
N VAL A 115 6.15 3.15 2.40
CA VAL A 115 6.89 4.43 2.41
C VAL A 115 8.32 4.28 1.86
N LEU A 116 8.97 3.13 2.04
CA LEU A 116 10.31 2.87 1.50
C LEU A 116 10.31 2.43 0.02
N ALA A 117 9.21 1.82 -0.45
CA ALA A 117 9.07 1.31 -1.82
C ALA A 117 8.43 2.31 -2.79
N THR A 118 7.89 3.43 -2.28
CA THR A 118 7.29 4.51 -3.08
C THR A 118 8.31 5.22 -3.97
N ASP A 119 7.84 5.86 -5.04
CA ASP A 119 8.64 6.71 -5.91
C ASP A 119 8.48 8.21 -5.60
N ARG A 120 9.23 9.05 -6.32
CA ARG A 120 9.19 10.51 -6.13
C ARG A 120 7.83 11.12 -6.50
N ARG A 121 7.13 10.59 -7.50
CA ARG A 121 5.85 11.13 -7.95
C ARG A 121 4.76 10.77 -6.95
N GLU A 122 4.72 9.53 -6.48
CA GLU A 122 3.78 9.06 -5.47
C GLU A 122 3.96 9.78 -4.13
N SER A 123 5.19 9.86 -3.60
CA SER A 123 5.46 10.56 -2.34
C SER A 123 5.22 12.07 -2.42
N SER A 124 5.41 12.70 -3.59
CA SER A 124 5.18 14.15 -3.74
C SER A 124 3.73 14.58 -3.57
N GLU A 125 2.76 13.70 -3.88
CA GLU A 125 1.32 14.00 -3.73
C GLU A 125 0.92 14.13 -2.24
N LEU A 126 1.69 13.52 -1.34
CA LEU A 126 1.47 13.63 0.12
C LEU A 126 2.05 14.92 0.72
N LEU A 127 2.92 15.64 -0.01
CA LEU A 127 3.58 16.87 0.44
C LEU A 127 2.67 18.09 0.24
N THR A 128 1.65 18.20 1.08
CA THR A 128 0.69 19.32 1.08
C THR A 128 1.08 20.41 2.08
N PRO A 129 0.62 21.68 1.89
CA PRO A 129 0.90 22.76 2.85
C PRO A 129 0.47 22.47 4.30
N SER A 130 -0.46 21.55 4.51
CA SER A 130 -0.88 21.13 5.86
C SER A 130 0.24 20.49 6.68
N LEU A 131 1.28 19.96 6.03
CA LEU A 131 2.45 19.39 6.70
C LEU A 131 3.36 20.47 7.30
N LEU A 132 3.28 21.71 6.83
CA LEU A 132 4.16 22.80 7.26
C LEU A 132 3.98 23.13 8.74
N LEU A 133 2.73 23.29 9.20
CA LEU A 133 2.47 23.68 10.60
C LEU A 133 3.00 22.64 11.60
N PRO A 134 2.70 21.32 11.46
CA PRO A 134 3.30 20.29 12.31
C PRO A 134 4.83 20.32 12.32
N LEU A 135 5.47 20.48 11.16
CA LEU A 135 6.93 20.56 11.07
C LEU A 135 7.49 21.82 11.73
N LEU A 136 6.87 22.98 11.53
CA LEU A 136 7.26 24.23 12.18
C LEU A 136 7.12 24.15 13.70
N LEU A 137 6.04 23.55 14.20
CA LEU A 137 5.86 23.29 15.63
C LEU A 137 6.92 22.34 16.17
N ALA A 138 7.32 21.32 15.37
CA ALA A 138 8.41 20.40 15.72
C ALA A 138 9.79 21.08 15.76
N LEU A 139 9.99 22.22 15.09
CA LEU A 139 11.22 23.00 15.21
C LEU A 139 11.40 23.64 16.59
N ILE A 140 10.32 23.86 17.35
CA ILE A 140 10.40 24.42 18.72
C ILE A 140 11.19 23.47 19.65
N PRO A 141 10.80 22.20 19.85
CA PRO A 141 11.59 21.28 20.68
C PRO A 141 12.98 21.00 20.08
N VAL A 142 13.15 21.00 18.75
CA VAL A 142 14.48 20.85 18.11
C VAL A 142 15.40 22.04 18.46
N THR A 143 14.92 23.27 18.35
CA THR A 143 15.74 24.45 18.69
C THR A 143 16.09 24.46 20.19
N LEU A 144 15.15 24.07 21.06
CA LEU A 144 15.42 23.88 22.48
C LEU A 144 16.49 22.80 22.74
N LEU A 145 16.39 21.64 22.06
CA LEU A 145 17.37 20.55 22.13
C LEU A 145 18.79 21.01 21.79
N TRP A 146 18.96 21.83 20.75
CA TRP A 146 20.28 22.31 20.33
C TRP A 146 20.86 23.39 21.25
N ARG A 147 20.01 24.09 22.03
CA ARG A 147 20.46 25.06 23.06
C ARG A 147 20.97 24.40 24.34
N VAL A 148 20.58 23.16 24.62
CA VAL A 148 20.98 22.41 25.83
C VAL A 148 22.47 22.08 25.81
N GLN A 149 23.15 22.34 26.93
CA GLN A 149 24.50 21.83 27.19
C GLN A 149 24.43 20.48 27.89
N LEU A 150 25.00 19.45 27.25
CA LEU A 150 24.97 18.08 27.78
C LEU A 150 26.09 17.88 28.81
N VAL A 151 25.69 17.50 30.03
CA VAL A 151 26.60 17.22 31.13
C VAL A 151 27.51 16.03 30.78
N GLN A 152 28.81 16.21 30.99
CA GLN A 152 29.79 15.14 30.82
C GLN A 152 29.84 14.30 32.10
N ARG A 153 29.81 12.97 31.97
CA ARG A 153 30.00 12.04 33.09
C ARG A 153 30.99 10.94 32.69
N PRO A 154 31.77 10.39 33.64
CA PRO A 154 32.54 9.18 33.43
C PRO A 154 31.63 8.04 32.94
N LEU A 155 32.12 7.19 32.03
CA LEU A 155 31.31 6.15 31.39
C LEU A 155 30.62 5.24 32.40
N LYS A 156 31.33 4.81 33.45
CA LYS A 156 30.76 3.96 34.52
C LYS A 156 29.56 4.62 35.21
N VAL A 157 29.67 5.91 35.55
CA VAL A 157 28.57 6.67 36.17
C VAL A 157 27.42 6.88 35.20
N ALA A 158 27.71 7.12 33.92
CA ALA A 158 26.70 7.27 32.88
C ALA A 158 25.92 5.96 32.67
N LEU A 159 26.61 4.81 32.62
CA LEU A 159 26.00 3.49 32.47
C LEU A 159 25.17 3.10 33.70
N LEU A 160 25.68 3.33 34.92
CA LEU A 160 24.91 3.06 36.15
C LEU A 160 23.63 3.89 36.22
N ARG A 161 23.71 5.20 35.93
CA ARG A 161 22.53 6.07 35.91
C ARG A 161 21.56 5.72 34.79
N ARG A 162 22.06 5.33 33.61
CA ARG A 162 21.23 4.81 32.52
C ARG A 162 20.53 3.52 32.93
N GLY A 163 21.24 2.58 33.53
CA GLY A 163 20.68 1.33 34.05
C GLY A 163 19.61 1.57 35.11
N ALA A 164 19.87 2.49 36.06
CA ALA A 164 18.89 2.89 37.07
C ALA A 164 17.64 3.55 36.45
N LEU A 165 17.81 4.41 35.42
CA LEU A 165 16.69 4.99 34.69
C LEU A 165 15.86 3.92 33.97
N LEU A 166 16.52 3.00 33.25
CA LEU A 166 15.83 1.94 32.51
C LEU A 166 15.11 0.97 33.47
N GLY A 167 15.76 0.56 34.56
CA GLY A 167 15.16 -0.27 35.60
C GLY A 167 13.99 0.42 36.29
N GLY A 168 14.11 1.71 36.61
CA GLY A 168 13.03 2.52 37.17
C GLY A 168 11.85 2.67 36.21
N ALA A 169 12.11 2.89 34.92
CA ALA A 169 11.07 2.95 33.89
C ALA A 169 10.36 1.60 33.72
N ALA A 170 11.10 0.49 33.71
CA ALA A 170 10.52 -0.86 33.65
C ALA A 170 9.64 -1.16 34.87
N LEU A 171 10.11 -0.81 36.07
CA LEU A 171 9.34 -0.95 37.31
C LEU A 171 8.06 -0.08 37.28
N ALA A 172 8.17 1.18 36.85
CA ALA A 172 7.01 2.06 36.72
C ALA A 172 5.98 1.51 35.73
N CYS A 173 6.42 0.98 34.58
CA CYS A 173 5.55 0.29 33.64
C CYS A 173 4.87 -0.94 34.27
N ALA A 174 5.61 -1.78 34.99
CA ALA A 174 5.06 -2.96 35.64
C ALA A 174 3.99 -2.58 36.69
N LEU A 175 4.27 -1.59 37.53
CA LEU A 175 3.33 -1.10 38.53
C LEU A 175 2.07 -0.47 37.89
N ALA A 176 2.24 0.34 36.84
CA ALA A 176 1.11 0.92 36.10
C ALA A 176 0.25 -0.15 35.42
N ALA A 177 0.88 -1.15 34.79
CA ALA A 177 0.18 -2.27 34.19
C ALA A 177 -0.59 -3.12 35.22
N MET A 178 0.00 -3.35 36.40
CA MET A 178 -0.67 -4.05 37.49
C MET A 178 -1.85 -3.24 38.06
N ALA A 179 -1.65 -1.94 38.30
CA ALA A 179 -2.69 -1.06 38.83
C ALA A 179 -3.90 -0.93 37.88
N ALA A 180 -3.67 -1.00 36.57
CA ALA A 180 -4.69 -0.92 35.54
C ALA A 180 -4.94 -2.26 34.83
N TYR A 181 -4.64 -3.41 35.48
CA TYR A 181 -4.59 -4.71 34.79
C TYR A 181 -5.88 -5.07 34.05
N GLN A 182 -7.05 -5.00 34.70
CA GLN A 182 -8.33 -5.36 34.07
C GLN A 182 -8.65 -4.50 32.84
N PRO A 183 -8.68 -3.15 32.93
CA PRO A 183 -8.99 -2.32 31.77
C PRO A 183 -7.89 -2.39 30.70
N LEU A 184 -6.62 -2.52 31.07
CA LEU A 184 -5.50 -2.68 30.14
C LEU A 184 -5.55 -4.01 29.39
N ALA A 185 -5.83 -5.11 30.09
CA ALA A 185 -5.98 -6.42 29.48
C ALA A 185 -7.19 -6.48 28.55
N ALA A 186 -8.28 -5.76 28.87
CA ALA A 186 -9.42 -5.63 27.96
C ALA A 186 -9.05 -4.81 26.71
N LEU A 187 -8.39 -3.66 26.89
CA LEU A 187 -7.94 -2.81 25.79
C LEU A 187 -6.99 -3.55 24.86
N MET A 188 -5.96 -4.21 25.40
CA MET A 188 -4.98 -4.93 24.61
C MET A 188 -5.55 -6.16 23.91
N ARG A 189 -6.59 -6.83 24.47
CA ARG A 189 -7.28 -7.96 23.82
C ARG A 189 -8.24 -7.53 22.73
N ASN A 190 -8.84 -6.35 22.85
CA ASN A 190 -9.86 -5.89 21.93
C ASN A 190 -9.30 -4.93 20.86
N GLN A 191 -8.15 -4.31 21.11
CA GLN A 191 -7.53 -3.30 20.24
C GLN A 191 -6.01 -3.54 20.11
N HIS A 192 -5.66 -4.67 19.49
CA HIS A 192 -4.26 -5.07 19.27
C HIS A 192 -3.49 -4.08 18.37
N ASP A 193 -4.22 -3.28 17.61
CA ASP A 193 -3.77 -2.29 16.63
C ASP A 193 -3.25 -1.00 17.26
N LEU A 194 -3.63 -0.67 18.50
CA LEU A 194 -3.16 0.53 19.21
C LEU A 194 -1.64 0.67 19.24
N ARG A 195 -0.92 -0.46 19.24
CA ARG A 195 0.56 -0.47 19.20
C ARG A 195 1.13 0.21 17.96
N TYR A 196 0.40 0.18 16.84
CA TYR A 196 0.79 0.84 15.59
C TYR A 196 0.45 2.34 15.59
N LEU A 197 -0.22 2.83 16.63
CA LEU A 197 -0.49 4.25 16.85
C LEU A 197 0.47 4.93 17.85
N ALA A 198 1.27 4.14 18.59
CA ALA A 198 2.15 4.66 19.64
C ALA A 198 3.48 5.20 19.06
N ALA A 199 3.54 6.49 18.73
CA ALA A 199 4.71 7.13 18.11
C ALA A 199 5.68 7.73 19.16
N PRO A 200 7.01 7.66 18.95
CA PRO A 200 7.73 7.15 17.78
C PRO A 200 7.94 5.63 17.76
N GLY A 201 7.53 4.92 18.81
CA GLY A 201 7.79 3.48 18.96
C GLY A 201 7.31 2.65 17.77
N ASN A 202 6.12 2.97 17.24
CA ASN A 202 5.51 2.31 16.09
C ASN A 202 6.45 2.26 14.88
N TRP A 203 6.82 3.41 14.31
CA TRP A 203 7.62 3.46 13.09
C TRP A 203 9.07 3.01 13.33
N MET A 204 9.63 3.23 14.53
CA MET A 204 10.99 2.79 14.85
C MET A 204 11.10 1.26 14.92
N ILE A 205 10.15 0.61 15.59
CA ILE A 205 10.10 -0.86 15.67
C ILE A 205 9.79 -1.45 14.30
N SER A 206 8.85 -0.86 13.56
CA SER A 206 8.50 -1.27 12.19
C SER A 206 9.71 -1.13 11.24
N LEU A 207 10.44 -0.01 11.30
CA LEU A 207 11.67 0.18 10.54
C LEU A 207 12.74 -0.85 10.91
N ALA A 208 12.95 -1.11 12.20
CA ALA A 208 13.89 -2.14 12.64
C ALA A 208 13.50 -3.53 12.14
N ARG A 209 12.20 -3.88 12.14
CA ARG A 209 11.71 -5.15 11.57
C ARG A 209 11.97 -5.25 10.07
N VAL A 210 11.67 -4.19 9.32
CA VAL A 210 11.89 -4.15 7.87
C VAL A 210 13.38 -4.26 7.53
N THR A 211 14.27 -3.62 8.29
CA THR A 211 15.73 -3.68 8.04
C THR A 211 16.37 -4.98 8.53
N LEU A 212 15.93 -5.54 9.67
CA LEU A 212 16.43 -6.81 10.20
C LEU A 212 15.90 -8.03 9.45
N ALA A 213 14.76 -7.92 8.78
CA ALA A 213 14.27 -8.94 7.84
C ALA A 213 15.19 -9.11 6.61
N GLY A 214 16.30 -8.35 6.54
CA GLY A 214 17.19 -8.24 5.39
C GLY A 214 16.70 -7.14 4.45
N PRO A 215 17.59 -6.43 3.74
CA PRO A 215 17.16 -5.54 2.67
C PRO A 215 16.28 -6.33 1.69
N PRO A 216 15.20 -5.74 1.15
CA PRO A 216 14.63 -6.25 -0.09
C PRO A 216 15.76 -6.27 -1.11
N GLY A 217 16.29 -7.45 -1.44
CA GLY A 217 17.43 -7.56 -2.34
C GLY A 217 18.81 -7.45 -1.70
N ASP A 218 19.10 -8.26 -0.66
CA ASP A 218 20.30 -9.09 -0.88
C ASP A 218 20.00 -9.81 -2.19
N LYS A 219 20.75 -9.47 -3.25
CA LYS A 219 20.51 -9.84 -4.67
C LYS A 219 20.67 -11.35 -4.91
N GLN A 220 20.14 -12.17 -4.01
CA GLN A 220 19.93 -13.57 -4.23
C GLN A 220 18.83 -13.67 -5.27
N PRO A 221 19.09 -14.33 -6.41
CA PRO A 221 18.05 -14.64 -7.37
C PRO A 221 16.86 -15.27 -6.64
N LYS A 222 15.64 -14.86 -7.01
CA LYS A 222 14.42 -15.47 -6.50
C LYS A 222 14.48 -16.99 -6.67
N GLN A 223 14.12 -17.71 -5.61
CA GLN A 223 14.06 -19.17 -5.61
C GLN A 223 13.04 -19.63 -6.68
N PRO A 224 13.45 -20.48 -7.62
CA PRO A 224 12.57 -20.89 -8.69
C PRO A 224 11.42 -21.76 -8.18
N ILE A 225 10.28 -21.65 -8.85
CA ILE A 225 9.11 -22.52 -8.64
C ILE A 225 8.58 -22.99 -10.00
N GLY A 226 7.87 -24.11 -10.03
CA GLY A 226 7.25 -24.62 -11.26
C GLY A 226 8.24 -24.89 -12.39
N LEU A 227 9.46 -25.37 -12.07
CA LEU A 227 10.46 -25.74 -13.09
C LEU A 227 10.03 -26.90 -14.00
N ASP A 228 9.02 -27.65 -13.56
CA ASP A 228 8.34 -28.70 -14.32
C ASP A 228 7.23 -28.16 -15.24
N ALA A 229 7.04 -26.83 -15.29
CA ALA A 229 6.00 -26.22 -16.07
C ALA A 229 6.21 -26.44 -17.57
N VAL A 230 5.18 -26.99 -18.19
CA VAL A 230 5.13 -27.21 -19.64
C VAL A 230 3.76 -26.80 -20.16
N GLN A 231 3.75 -26.12 -21.30
CA GLN A 231 2.50 -25.85 -22.01
C GLN A 231 2.00 -27.13 -22.68
N LEU A 232 0.72 -27.46 -22.49
CA LEU A 232 0.13 -28.65 -23.09
C LEU A 232 0.06 -28.51 -24.62
N PRO A 233 0.41 -29.56 -25.39
CA PRO A 233 0.45 -29.50 -26.85
C PRO A 233 -0.94 -29.62 -27.50
N LEU A 234 -1.97 -29.94 -26.72
CA LEU A 234 -3.31 -30.25 -27.21
C LEU A 234 -4.10 -28.96 -27.44
N ARG A 235 -3.90 -28.35 -28.61
CA ARG A 235 -4.80 -27.30 -29.13
C ARG A 235 -5.63 -27.84 -30.28
N PRO A 236 -6.89 -27.40 -30.45
CA PRO A 236 -7.65 -27.71 -31.65
C PRO A 236 -6.87 -27.34 -32.91
N ALA A 237 -6.97 -28.17 -33.95
CA ALA A 237 -6.31 -27.88 -35.22
C ALA A 237 -6.83 -26.53 -35.78
N GLY A 238 -5.91 -25.60 -36.06
CA GLY A 238 -6.24 -24.26 -36.53
C GLY A 238 -6.50 -23.21 -35.44
N ALA A 239 -6.31 -23.54 -34.17
CA ALA A 239 -6.35 -22.58 -33.06
C ALA A 239 -5.25 -21.52 -33.19
N LYS A 240 -5.55 -20.26 -32.85
CA LYS A 240 -4.59 -19.14 -32.96
C LYS A 240 -3.80 -18.99 -31.67
N PRO A 241 -2.59 -18.42 -31.65
CA PRO A 241 -1.87 -18.17 -30.40
C PRO A 241 -2.72 -17.43 -29.36
N ARG A 242 -2.62 -17.82 -28.08
CA ARG A 242 -3.36 -17.17 -26.99
C ARG A 242 -2.72 -15.84 -26.62
N LEU A 243 -3.54 -14.84 -26.36
CA LEU A 243 -3.15 -13.60 -25.74
C LEU A 243 -4.03 -13.33 -24.52
N LEU A 244 -3.47 -13.52 -23.32
CA LEU A 244 -4.11 -13.07 -22.09
C LEU A 244 -3.57 -11.70 -21.70
N VAL A 245 -4.44 -10.71 -21.59
CA VAL A 245 -4.12 -9.42 -20.98
C VAL A 245 -4.56 -9.45 -19.52
N LEU A 246 -3.60 -9.39 -18.60
CA LEU A 246 -3.84 -9.29 -17.17
C LEU A 246 -3.73 -7.83 -16.74
N VAL A 247 -4.85 -7.19 -16.44
CA VAL A 247 -4.86 -5.81 -15.96
C VAL A 247 -4.87 -5.80 -14.44
N VAL A 248 -3.77 -5.32 -13.86
CA VAL A 248 -3.66 -5.08 -12.42
C VAL A 248 -4.15 -3.67 -12.15
N GLY A 249 -5.36 -3.58 -11.59
CA GLY A 249 -5.95 -2.32 -11.13
C GLY A 249 -5.32 -1.85 -9.84
N GLU A 250 -5.56 -0.58 -9.52
CA GLU A 250 -5.01 0.08 -8.35
C GLU A 250 -6.14 0.78 -7.58
N THR A 251 -6.26 0.49 -6.28
CA THR A 251 -7.11 1.24 -5.33
C THR A 251 -8.64 1.22 -5.63
N ALA A 252 -9.09 0.54 -6.70
CA ALA A 252 -10.51 0.42 -7.03
C ALA A 252 -11.23 -0.52 -6.05
N ARG A 253 -12.35 -0.08 -5.48
CA ARG A 253 -13.14 -0.84 -4.50
C ARG A 253 -14.48 -1.28 -5.07
N ALA A 254 -14.90 -2.47 -4.68
CA ALA A 254 -16.13 -3.09 -5.20
C ALA A 254 -17.41 -2.33 -4.87
N GLN A 255 -17.44 -1.61 -3.74
CA GLN A 255 -18.62 -0.86 -3.31
C GLN A 255 -19.02 0.24 -4.29
N ASN A 256 -18.06 0.82 -5.01
CA ASN A 256 -18.29 1.89 -5.98
C ASN A 256 -18.29 1.39 -7.43
N TRP A 257 -18.23 0.07 -7.63
CA TRP A 257 -18.18 -0.56 -8.94
C TRP A 257 -19.59 -0.74 -9.51
N GLY A 258 -19.90 -0.09 -10.64
CA GLY A 258 -21.25 -0.07 -11.23
C GLY A 258 -21.81 -1.47 -11.56
N LEU A 259 -20.96 -2.40 -12.00
CA LEU A 259 -21.35 -3.80 -12.26
C LEU A 259 -21.77 -4.56 -10.99
N ASN A 260 -21.42 -4.07 -9.79
CA ASN A 260 -21.85 -4.63 -8.51
C ASN A 260 -23.17 -4.02 -8.00
N GLY A 261 -23.85 -3.21 -8.82
CA GLY A 261 -25.10 -2.53 -8.44
C GLY A 261 -24.89 -1.27 -7.61
N TYR A 262 -23.71 -0.63 -7.72
CA TYR A 262 -23.51 0.69 -7.13
C TYR A 262 -24.54 1.70 -7.68
N ALA A 263 -24.98 2.64 -6.84
CA ALA A 263 -26.05 3.58 -7.17
C ALA A 263 -25.73 4.51 -8.35
N ARG A 264 -24.44 4.73 -8.63
CA ARG A 264 -23.96 5.50 -9.79
C ARG A 264 -23.39 4.53 -10.82
N ASP A 265 -23.68 4.79 -12.09
CA ASP A 265 -23.15 3.98 -13.17
C ASP A 265 -21.70 4.36 -13.49
N THR A 266 -20.78 3.78 -12.72
CA THR A 266 -19.32 3.99 -12.87
C THR A 266 -18.68 3.06 -13.89
N THR A 267 -19.43 2.07 -14.41
CA THR A 267 -18.91 1.06 -15.36
C THR A 267 -19.86 0.78 -16.55
N PRO A 268 -20.35 1.81 -17.27
CA PRO A 268 -21.28 1.61 -18.38
C PRO A 268 -20.64 0.89 -19.58
N GLU A 269 -19.37 1.16 -19.91
CA GLU A 269 -18.73 0.62 -21.11
C GLU A 269 -18.40 -0.87 -20.94
N LEU A 270 -17.96 -1.29 -19.76
CA LEU A 270 -17.76 -2.70 -19.43
C LEU A 270 -19.06 -3.51 -19.46
N ARG A 271 -20.18 -2.91 -19.04
CA ARG A 271 -21.49 -3.56 -19.15
C ARG A 271 -21.84 -3.84 -20.62
N GLN A 272 -21.58 -2.88 -21.50
CA GLN A 272 -21.80 -3.03 -22.94
C GLN A 272 -20.86 -4.07 -23.57
N ALA A 273 -19.63 -4.15 -23.09
CA ALA A 273 -18.66 -5.17 -23.51
C ALA A 273 -19.03 -6.60 -23.07
N GLY A 274 -20.08 -6.78 -22.25
CA GLY A 274 -20.61 -8.09 -21.88
C GLY A 274 -19.69 -8.92 -20.97
N VAL A 275 -18.86 -8.24 -20.17
CA VAL A 275 -17.91 -8.89 -19.26
C VAL A 275 -18.60 -9.75 -18.21
N ILE A 276 -17.87 -10.75 -17.71
CA ILE A 276 -18.25 -11.53 -16.53
C ILE A 276 -17.74 -10.78 -15.31
N ASN A 277 -18.64 -10.36 -14.43
CA ASN A 277 -18.31 -9.65 -13.20
C ASN A 277 -18.30 -10.63 -12.02
N PHE A 278 -17.28 -10.56 -11.17
CA PHE A 278 -17.14 -11.38 -9.96
C PHE A 278 -17.38 -10.49 -8.73
N PRO A 279 -18.64 -10.31 -8.30
CA PRO A 279 -18.99 -9.31 -7.31
C PRO A 279 -18.47 -9.60 -5.91
N ASN A 280 -18.02 -10.83 -5.62
CA ASN A 280 -17.56 -11.26 -4.30
C ASN A 280 -16.06 -11.56 -4.28
N THR A 281 -15.23 -10.59 -4.69
CA THR A 281 -13.77 -10.75 -4.77
C THR A 281 -13.05 -10.03 -3.64
N SER A 282 -12.17 -10.74 -2.90
CA SER A 282 -11.33 -10.15 -1.86
C SER A 282 -9.85 -10.06 -2.26
N SER A 283 -9.20 -8.95 -1.92
CA SER A 283 -7.76 -8.75 -2.14
C SER A 283 -6.91 -9.56 -1.17
N CYS A 284 -5.68 -9.87 -1.58
CA CYS A 284 -4.71 -10.42 -0.66
C CYS A 284 -4.25 -9.38 0.35
N GLY A 285 -3.90 -8.15 -0.03
CA GLY A 285 -3.45 -7.10 0.88
C GLY A 285 -4.39 -5.89 0.90
N THR A 286 -3.99 -4.85 1.63
CA THR A 286 -4.60 -3.52 1.62
C THR A 286 -3.64 -2.46 1.07
N ALA A 287 -2.55 -2.88 0.44
CA ALA A 287 -1.55 -2.03 -0.18
C ALA A 287 -0.89 -2.78 -1.34
N THR A 288 -0.52 -2.08 -2.41
CA THR A 288 0.12 -2.63 -3.61
C THR A 288 1.33 -3.50 -3.27
N GLU A 289 2.16 -3.05 -2.33
CA GLU A 289 3.39 -3.73 -1.89
C GLU A 289 3.12 -5.10 -1.25
N VAL A 290 1.90 -5.33 -0.74
CA VAL A 290 1.47 -6.61 -0.15
C VAL A 290 0.68 -7.42 -1.18
N SER A 291 -0.30 -6.79 -1.84
CA SER A 291 -1.23 -7.46 -2.75
C SER A 291 -0.56 -8.00 -4.00
N VAL A 292 0.28 -7.19 -4.66
CA VAL A 292 0.86 -7.55 -5.96
C VAL A 292 1.78 -8.77 -5.84
N PRO A 293 2.78 -8.83 -4.92
CA PRO A 293 3.56 -10.04 -4.74
C PRO A 293 2.72 -11.26 -4.35
N CYS A 294 1.70 -11.05 -3.52
CA CYS A 294 0.88 -12.13 -2.99
C CYS A 294 -0.01 -12.79 -4.04
N MET A 295 -0.75 -12.02 -4.85
CA MET A 295 -1.69 -12.56 -5.83
C MET A 295 -0.98 -13.30 -6.98
N PHE A 296 0.28 -12.95 -7.25
CA PHE A 296 1.14 -13.65 -8.20
C PHE A 296 1.93 -14.81 -7.59
N SER A 297 1.67 -15.17 -6.33
CA SER A 297 2.29 -16.31 -5.64
C SER A 297 1.33 -17.50 -5.55
N PRO A 298 1.85 -18.75 -5.47
CA PRO A 298 0.99 -19.93 -5.29
C PRO A 298 0.36 -20.01 -3.88
N TRP A 299 0.86 -19.24 -2.92
CA TRP A 299 0.40 -19.31 -1.52
C TRP A 299 -0.83 -18.46 -1.26
N GLY A 300 -0.86 -17.24 -1.81
CA GLY A 300 -1.93 -16.28 -1.61
C GLY A 300 -2.09 -15.82 -0.15
N ARG A 301 -3.22 -15.20 0.15
CA ARG A 301 -3.62 -14.77 1.50
C ARG A 301 -3.85 -15.96 2.43
N ALA A 302 -4.43 -17.06 1.94
CA ALA A 302 -4.73 -18.23 2.75
C ALA A 302 -3.51 -18.79 3.48
N ASN A 303 -2.33 -18.75 2.84
CA ASN A 303 -1.06 -19.19 3.42
C ASN A 303 0.00 -18.07 3.36
N TYR A 304 -0.40 -16.85 3.70
CA TYR A 304 0.47 -15.69 3.57
C TYR A 304 1.72 -15.81 4.44
N ASP A 305 2.87 -15.89 3.77
CA ASP A 305 4.20 -15.75 4.37
C ASP A 305 4.99 -14.77 3.50
N GLU A 306 5.23 -13.57 4.04
CA GLU A 306 5.89 -12.50 3.30
C GLU A 306 7.28 -12.92 2.81
N ALA A 307 8.10 -13.51 3.69
CA ALA A 307 9.47 -13.87 3.37
C ALA A 307 9.49 -14.90 2.25
N ARG A 308 8.60 -15.89 2.31
CA ARG A 308 8.44 -16.91 1.27
C ARG A 308 7.97 -16.31 -0.05
N ILE A 309 6.91 -15.50 -0.04
CA ILE A 309 6.35 -14.85 -1.23
C ILE A 309 7.42 -14.01 -1.95
N ARG A 310 8.17 -13.20 -1.19
CA ARG A 310 9.18 -12.30 -1.78
C ARG A 310 10.44 -13.00 -2.25
N SER A 311 10.84 -14.08 -1.59
CA SER A 311 12.05 -14.83 -1.94
C SER A 311 11.88 -15.79 -3.12
N HIS A 312 10.65 -16.03 -3.58
CA HIS A 312 10.37 -16.96 -4.68
C HIS A 312 9.94 -16.26 -5.97
N GLN A 313 10.09 -16.99 -7.07
CA GLN A 313 9.57 -16.63 -8.38
C GLN A 313 8.04 -16.60 -8.37
N SER A 314 7.47 -15.80 -9.28
CA SER A 314 6.04 -15.55 -9.39
C SER A 314 5.39 -16.44 -10.47
N LEU A 315 4.06 -16.36 -10.58
CA LEU A 315 3.27 -16.89 -11.70
C LEU A 315 3.90 -16.58 -13.07
N LEU A 316 4.42 -15.36 -13.26
CA LEU A 316 5.00 -14.94 -14.54
C LEU A 316 6.24 -15.75 -14.92
N HIS A 317 7.02 -16.19 -13.93
CA HIS A 317 8.19 -17.03 -14.17
C HIS A 317 7.77 -18.45 -14.51
N VAL A 318 6.71 -18.98 -13.88
CA VAL A 318 6.17 -20.31 -14.21
C VAL A 318 5.63 -20.34 -15.64
N LEU A 319 4.98 -19.26 -16.08
CA LEU A 319 4.56 -19.08 -17.47
C LEU A 319 5.77 -19.04 -18.43
N ASP A 320 6.83 -18.30 -18.09
CA ASP A 320 8.07 -18.23 -18.88
C ASP A 320 8.76 -19.60 -18.98
N HIS A 321 8.85 -20.35 -17.88
CA HIS A 321 9.37 -21.73 -17.87
C HIS A 321 8.60 -22.64 -18.83
N ALA A 322 7.27 -22.49 -18.88
CA ALA A 322 6.39 -23.21 -19.79
C ALA A 322 6.53 -22.77 -21.26
N GLY A 323 7.27 -21.71 -21.56
CA GLY A 323 7.49 -21.17 -22.90
C GLY A 323 6.46 -20.12 -23.35
N VAL A 324 5.61 -19.64 -22.44
CA VAL A 324 4.66 -18.56 -22.67
C VAL A 324 5.39 -17.22 -22.56
N GLY A 325 5.25 -16.36 -23.57
CA GLY A 325 5.93 -15.06 -23.54
C GLY A 325 5.26 -14.09 -22.57
N VAL A 326 6.02 -13.60 -21.58
CA VAL A 326 5.52 -12.69 -20.55
C VAL A 326 6.11 -11.29 -20.70
N VAL A 327 5.27 -10.25 -20.53
CA VAL A 327 5.69 -8.84 -20.49
C VAL A 327 4.91 -8.11 -19.42
N TRP A 328 5.59 -7.30 -18.62
CA TRP A 328 4.98 -6.36 -17.68
C TRP A 328 5.08 -4.94 -18.20
N ARG A 329 3.94 -4.28 -18.40
CA ARG A 329 3.87 -2.87 -18.80
C ARG A 329 3.26 -2.03 -17.67
N ASP A 330 3.97 -0.99 -17.27
CA ASP A 330 3.75 -0.34 -15.98
C ASP A 330 3.49 1.16 -16.10
N ASN A 331 2.38 1.63 -15.54
CA ASN A 331 2.07 3.04 -15.34
C ASN A 331 2.02 3.40 -13.83
N GLN A 332 2.69 2.63 -12.99
CA GLN A 332 2.65 2.76 -11.53
C GLN A 332 4.09 2.81 -10.96
N ALA A 333 4.26 2.64 -9.65
CA ALA A 333 5.56 2.54 -8.99
C ALA A 333 6.22 1.14 -9.16
N GLY A 334 6.11 0.51 -10.34
CA GLY A 334 6.73 -0.77 -10.67
C GLY A 334 6.03 -2.03 -10.15
N CYS A 335 6.57 -3.20 -10.56
CA CYS A 335 5.97 -4.53 -10.37
C CYS A 335 6.24 -5.22 -9.01
N LYS A 336 6.84 -4.51 -8.05
CA LYS A 336 7.12 -4.99 -6.68
C LYS A 336 7.87 -6.34 -6.62
N GLY A 337 8.78 -6.55 -7.58
CA GLY A 337 9.57 -7.78 -7.72
C GLY A 337 8.86 -8.95 -8.40
N VAL A 338 7.58 -8.85 -8.76
CA VAL A 338 6.85 -9.94 -9.44
C VAL A 338 7.42 -10.24 -10.83
N CYS A 339 7.98 -9.24 -11.50
CA CYS A 339 8.51 -9.30 -12.86
C CYS A 339 10.05 -9.30 -12.92
N GLU A 340 10.74 -9.54 -11.80
CA GLU A 340 12.20 -9.47 -11.73
C GLU A 340 12.88 -10.43 -12.71
N GLY A 341 13.73 -9.92 -13.61
CA GLY A 341 14.40 -10.75 -14.63
C GLY A 341 13.53 -11.07 -15.86
N LEU A 342 12.28 -10.60 -15.91
CA LEU A 342 11.37 -10.74 -17.04
C LEU A 342 11.27 -9.42 -17.85
N PRO A 343 10.77 -9.45 -19.10
CA PRO A 343 10.56 -8.24 -19.88
C PRO A 343 9.65 -7.23 -19.18
N PHE A 344 10.14 -6.00 -19.01
CA PHE A 344 9.46 -4.90 -18.32
C PHE A 344 9.53 -3.62 -19.16
N GLN A 345 8.41 -2.90 -19.24
CA GLN A 345 8.31 -1.60 -19.90
C GLN A 345 7.57 -0.62 -19.00
N SER A 346 8.25 0.42 -18.51
CA SER A 346 7.59 1.54 -17.86
C SER A 346 7.13 2.58 -18.88
N VAL A 347 5.91 3.09 -18.71
CA VAL A 347 5.35 4.22 -19.47
C VAL A 347 5.17 5.48 -18.61
N THR A 348 5.59 5.43 -17.34
CA THR A 348 5.38 6.55 -16.39
C THR A 348 6.16 7.81 -16.78
N GLU A 349 7.26 7.68 -17.51
CA GLU A 349 8.10 8.80 -18.01
C GLU A 349 7.76 9.21 -19.44
N SER A 350 6.67 8.71 -20.01
CA SER A 350 6.19 9.14 -21.32
C SER A 350 5.89 10.64 -21.35
N THR A 351 6.20 11.28 -22.47
CA THR A 351 5.88 12.69 -22.76
C THR A 351 4.72 12.83 -23.76
N ASP A 352 3.95 11.76 -23.96
CA ASP A 352 2.82 11.75 -24.89
C ASP A 352 1.76 12.78 -24.48
N PRO A 353 1.50 13.82 -25.29
CA PRO A 353 0.58 14.89 -24.91
C PRO A 353 -0.89 14.44 -24.86
N ALA A 354 -1.25 13.30 -25.45
CA ALA A 354 -2.61 12.77 -25.42
C ALA A 354 -2.95 12.13 -24.07
N PHE A 355 -1.94 11.61 -23.35
CA PHE A 355 -2.15 10.85 -22.12
C PHE A 355 -1.39 11.43 -20.91
N CYS A 356 -0.39 12.29 -21.12
CA CYS A 356 0.47 12.78 -20.05
C CYS A 356 0.38 14.29 -19.90
N ASN A 357 0.20 14.76 -18.67
CA ASN A 357 0.03 16.19 -18.34
C ASN A 357 1.32 16.86 -17.82
N GLY A 358 2.48 16.22 -18.07
CA GLY A 358 3.79 16.66 -17.57
C GLY A 358 4.11 16.23 -16.13
N THR A 359 3.11 15.88 -15.32
CA THR A 359 3.30 15.36 -13.95
C THR A 359 3.08 13.85 -13.88
N ARG A 360 2.02 13.37 -14.54
CA ARG A 360 1.59 11.96 -14.59
C ARG A 360 1.08 11.62 -15.99
N CYS A 361 0.91 10.32 -16.24
CA CYS A 361 0.22 9.79 -17.41
C CYS A 361 -1.05 9.06 -16.98
N PHE A 362 -2.16 9.33 -17.68
CA PHE A 362 -3.41 8.60 -17.56
C PHE A 362 -3.26 7.20 -18.16
N ASP A 363 -3.94 6.20 -17.58
CA ASP A 363 -3.78 4.78 -17.93
C ASP A 363 -4.09 4.41 -19.38
N GLY A 364 -4.77 5.27 -20.15
CA GLY A 364 -4.89 5.10 -21.60
C GLY A 364 -3.55 4.93 -22.32
N ILE A 365 -2.44 5.44 -21.75
CA ILE A 365 -1.08 5.25 -22.28
C ILE A 365 -0.66 3.77 -22.34
N LEU A 366 -1.18 2.92 -21.45
CA LEU A 366 -0.88 1.49 -21.41
C LEU A 366 -1.36 0.76 -22.68
N LEU A 367 -2.35 1.32 -23.37
CA LEU A 367 -2.95 0.76 -24.59
C LEU A 367 -2.29 1.28 -25.87
N LYS A 368 -1.39 2.25 -25.78
CA LYS A 368 -0.68 2.77 -26.96
C LYS A 368 0.39 1.78 -27.40
N ASP A 369 0.44 1.41 -28.68
CA ASP A 369 1.45 0.48 -29.23
C ASP A 369 1.51 -0.86 -28.46
N LEU A 370 0.36 -1.53 -28.31
CA LEU A 370 0.31 -2.87 -27.72
C LEU A 370 1.19 -3.87 -28.48
N ASP A 371 1.28 -3.76 -29.80
CA ASP A 371 2.15 -4.64 -30.60
C ASP A 371 3.63 -4.46 -30.25
N GLY A 372 4.08 -3.23 -29.99
CA GLY A 372 5.40 -2.96 -29.46
C GLY A 372 5.68 -3.62 -28.12
N ALA A 373 4.73 -3.54 -27.19
CA ALA A 373 4.84 -4.24 -25.92
C ALA A 373 4.89 -5.76 -26.11
N LEU A 374 4.04 -6.34 -26.96
CA LEU A 374 3.98 -7.78 -27.23
C LEU A 374 5.23 -8.32 -27.93
N ARG A 375 5.95 -7.50 -28.71
CA ARG A 375 7.24 -7.89 -29.31
C ARG A 375 8.33 -8.15 -28.26
N LEU A 376 8.21 -7.61 -27.05
CA LEU A 376 9.14 -7.89 -25.96
C LEU A 376 8.97 -9.32 -25.39
N ALA A 377 7.81 -9.94 -25.63
CA ALA A 377 7.47 -11.28 -25.15
C ALA A 377 8.19 -12.36 -25.97
N LYS A 378 9.25 -12.93 -25.43
CA LYS A 378 9.92 -14.09 -26.04
C LYS A 378 9.07 -15.34 -25.78
N THR A 379 8.56 -15.97 -26.82
CA THR A 379 7.66 -17.14 -26.72
C THR A 379 8.14 -18.27 -27.62
N LYS A 380 7.93 -19.52 -27.19
CA LYS A 380 8.26 -20.73 -27.98
C LYS A 380 7.09 -21.19 -28.85
N GLY A 381 5.86 -20.88 -28.45
CA GLY A 381 4.62 -21.36 -29.09
C GLY A 381 3.69 -20.25 -29.60
N GLY A 382 4.08 -18.99 -29.46
CA GLY A 382 3.27 -17.82 -29.86
C GLY A 382 2.35 -17.30 -28.75
N ASP A 383 2.01 -18.13 -27.77
CA ASP A 383 1.18 -17.75 -26.63
C ASP A 383 1.88 -16.70 -25.75
N ARG A 384 1.11 -15.71 -25.29
CA ARG A 384 1.61 -14.56 -24.54
C ARG A 384 0.69 -14.17 -23.39
N VAL A 385 1.30 -13.64 -22.33
CA VAL A 385 0.64 -12.90 -21.25
C VAL A 385 1.22 -11.49 -21.18
N LEU A 386 0.37 -10.49 -21.33
CA LEU A 386 0.72 -9.09 -21.14
C LEU A 386 0.08 -8.58 -19.86
N VAL A 387 0.91 -8.16 -18.90
CA VAL A 387 0.42 -7.48 -17.69
C VAL A 387 0.38 -5.98 -17.93
N LEU A 388 -0.77 -5.36 -17.69
CA LEU A 388 -0.94 -3.91 -17.68
C LEU A 388 -1.16 -3.46 -16.22
N HIS A 389 -0.21 -2.74 -15.64
CA HIS A 389 -0.30 -2.26 -14.27
C HIS A 389 -0.72 -0.79 -14.24
N MET A 390 -1.95 -0.56 -13.79
CA MET A 390 -2.63 0.74 -13.81
C MET A 390 -2.22 1.61 -12.61
N LEU A 391 -2.31 2.92 -12.79
CA LEU A 391 -2.37 3.89 -11.70
C LEU A 391 -3.77 3.95 -11.09
N GLY A 392 -4.80 3.60 -11.86
CA GLY A 392 -6.17 3.36 -11.42
C GLY A 392 -6.74 4.50 -10.58
N ASN A 393 -7.23 4.15 -9.39
CA ASN A 393 -7.88 5.06 -8.46
C ASN A 393 -6.95 5.56 -7.36
N HIS A 394 -5.63 5.50 -7.56
CA HIS A 394 -4.63 5.82 -6.53
C HIS A 394 -4.81 7.25 -5.99
N GLY A 395 -4.95 7.34 -4.66
CA GLY A 395 -5.11 8.59 -3.91
C GLY A 395 -3.79 9.13 -3.35
N PRO A 396 -3.78 10.36 -2.81
CA PRO A 396 -4.95 11.21 -2.53
C PRO A 396 -5.44 12.03 -3.73
N SER A 397 -4.67 12.12 -4.81
CA SER A 397 -4.97 12.98 -5.96
C SER A 397 -5.91 12.30 -6.96
N TYR A 398 -7.10 11.87 -6.51
CA TYR A 398 -8.10 11.18 -7.36
C TYR A 398 -8.47 12.00 -8.61
N TYR A 399 -8.47 13.32 -8.50
CA TYR A 399 -8.76 14.25 -9.61
C TYR A 399 -7.71 14.19 -10.75
N ASP A 400 -6.50 13.73 -10.45
CA ASP A 400 -5.41 13.55 -11.42
C ASP A 400 -5.39 12.13 -12.00
N ARG A 401 -6.45 11.32 -11.78
CA ARG A 401 -6.55 9.95 -12.30
C ARG A 401 -7.40 9.82 -13.55
N TYR A 402 -8.02 10.91 -13.99
CA TYR A 402 -8.89 10.93 -15.15
C TYR A 402 -8.75 12.24 -15.94
N PRO A 403 -8.90 12.23 -17.28
CA PRO A 403 -8.91 13.45 -18.07
C PRO A 403 -10.22 14.22 -17.86
N PRO A 404 -10.25 15.55 -18.13
CA PRO A 404 -11.43 16.39 -17.88
C PRO A 404 -12.76 15.87 -18.45
N ALA A 405 -12.73 15.15 -19.58
CA ALA A 405 -13.91 14.53 -20.19
C ALA A 405 -14.61 13.48 -19.30
N PHE A 406 -13.93 12.96 -18.28
CA PHE A 406 -14.44 11.98 -17.32
C PHE A 406 -14.85 12.61 -15.98
N ALA A 407 -14.86 13.94 -15.87
CA ALA A 407 -15.35 14.66 -14.70
C ALA A 407 -16.90 14.67 -14.64
N ARG A 408 -17.53 13.49 -14.60
CA ARG A 408 -19.00 13.30 -14.69
C ARG A 408 -19.74 13.69 -13.40
N PHE A 409 -19.15 13.42 -12.25
CA PHE A 409 -19.72 13.70 -10.93
C PHE A 409 -19.10 14.98 -10.35
N ALA A 410 -19.94 15.94 -9.96
CA ALA A 410 -19.53 17.25 -9.50
C ALA A 410 -20.36 17.74 -8.29
N PRO A 411 -19.80 18.62 -7.43
CA PRO A 411 -18.41 19.07 -7.43
C PRO A 411 -17.45 17.95 -7.00
N ALA A 412 -16.28 17.82 -7.66
CA ALA A 412 -15.24 16.86 -7.30
C ALA A 412 -14.14 17.52 -6.46
N CYS A 413 -13.49 16.78 -5.57
CA CYS A 413 -12.33 17.26 -4.81
C CYS A 413 -11.14 17.45 -5.75
N GLN A 414 -10.59 18.66 -5.83
CA GLN A 414 -9.50 19.04 -6.76
C GLN A 414 -8.16 19.26 -6.04
N GLN A 415 -7.92 18.54 -4.95
CA GLN A 415 -6.71 18.69 -4.14
C GLN A 415 -6.37 17.41 -3.38
N ALA A 416 -5.08 17.18 -3.14
CA ALA A 416 -4.57 16.06 -2.36
C ALA A 416 -4.88 16.17 -0.85
N ASP A 417 -5.23 17.36 -0.36
CA ASP A 417 -5.67 17.54 1.03
C ASP A 417 -7.14 17.14 1.18
N LEU A 418 -7.37 15.84 1.31
CA LEU A 418 -8.72 15.28 1.46
C LEU A 418 -9.50 15.87 2.66
N GLY A 419 -8.81 16.34 3.70
CA GLY A 419 -9.44 16.95 4.88
C GLY A 419 -10.08 18.32 4.60
N LEU A 420 -9.72 18.95 3.48
CA LEU A 420 -10.30 20.20 3.02
C LEU A 420 -11.48 20.00 2.04
N CYS A 421 -11.81 18.75 1.71
CA CYS A 421 -12.94 18.38 0.88
C CYS A 421 -14.05 17.74 1.72
N THR A 422 -15.30 17.92 1.29
CA THR A 422 -16.38 17.07 1.81
C THR A 422 -16.20 15.64 1.33
N ARG A 423 -16.70 14.67 2.11
CA ARG A 423 -16.72 13.26 1.70
C ARG A 423 -17.36 13.05 0.32
N GLU A 424 -18.45 13.77 0.02
CA GLU A 424 -19.11 13.69 -1.27
C GLU A 424 -18.21 14.16 -2.42
N GLN A 425 -17.47 15.27 -2.25
CA GLN A 425 -16.50 15.73 -3.25
C GLN A 425 -15.39 14.70 -3.50
N ILE A 426 -14.92 14.03 -2.44
CA ILE A 426 -13.92 12.96 -2.55
C ILE A 426 -14.50 11.78 -3.34
N VAL A 427 -15.71 11.32 -2.97
CA VAL A 427 -16.41 10.24 -3.67
C VAL A 427 -16.67 10.61 -5.13
N ASN A 428 -17.01 11.87 -5.44
CA ASN A 428 -17.19 12.34 -6.82
C ASN A 428 -15.89 12.23 -7.63
N ALA A 429 -14.75 12.68 -7.08
CA ALA A 429 -13.45 12.52 -7.74
C ALA A 429 -13.06 11.05 -7.92
N TYR A 430 -13.30 10.22 -6.91
CA TYR A 430 -13.04 8.78 -6.96
C TYR A 430 -13.91 8.06 -8.01
N ASP A 431 -15.21 8.37 -8.06
CA ASP A 431 -16.14 7.78 -9.04
C ASP A 431 -15.82 8.23 -10.47
N ASN A 432 -15.33 9.46 -10.67
CA ASN A 432 -14.83 9.92 -11.97
C ASN A 432 -13.60 9.09 -12.42
N ALA A 433 -12.67 8.79 -11.51
CA ALA A 433 -11.54 7.91 -11.80
C ALA A 433 -11.99 6.48 -12.15
N LEU A 434 -13.06 5.97 -11.52
CA LEU A 434 -13.64 4.68 -11.92
C LEU A 434 -14.24 4.72 -13.33
N THR A 435 -14.91 5.81 -13.72
CA THR A 435 -15.43 5.93 -15.10
C THR A 435 -14.32 5.95 -16.15
N TYR A 436 -13.13 6.45 -15.80
CA TYR A 436 -11.97 6.36 -16.68
C TYR A 436 -11.34 4.95 -16.68
N THR A 437 -11.31 4.27 -15.54
CA THR A 437 -10.92 2.84 -15.46
C THR A 437 -11.83 1.97 -16.32
N ASP A 438 -13.15 2.17 -16.26
CA ASP A 438 -14.14 1.54 -17.14
C ASP A 438 -13.79 1.72 -18.62
N HIS A 439 -13.52 2.97 -19.02
CA HIS A 439 -13.17 3.31 -20.39
C HIS A 439 -11.86 2.67 -20.87
N VAL A 440 -10.81 2.66 -20.03
CA VAL A 440 -9.52 2.03 -20.37
C VAL A 440 -9.71 0.53 -20.56
N LEU A 441 -10.44 -0.13 -19.66
CA LEU A 441 -10.68 -1.57 -19.77
C LEU A 441 -11.55 -1.91 -20.99
N ALA A 442 -12.62 -1.16 -21.24
CA ALA A 442 -13.46 -1.33 -22.43
C ALA A 442 -12.68 -1.09 -23.73
N SER A 443 -11.79 -0.08 -23.76
CA SER A 443 -10.90 0.19 -24.89
C SER A 443 -9.89 -0.94 -25.12
N ALA A 444 -9.36 -1.54 -24.05
CA ALA A 444 -8.49 -2.71 -24.14
C ALA A 444 -9.24 -3.91 -24.74
N ILE A 445 -10.45 -4.19 -24.26
CA ILE A 445 -11.33 -5.23 -24.81
C ILE A 445 -11.61 -4.98 -26.29
N ALA A 446 -11.95 -3.75 -26.69
CA ALA A 446 -12.22 -3.41 -28.07
C ALA A 446 -11.00 -3.65 -28.98
N GLN A 447 -9.78 -3.28 -28.54
CA GLN A 447 -8.56 -3.58 -29.28
C GLN A 447 -8.32 -5.09 -29.39
N LEU A 448 -8.53 -5.85 -28.32
CA LEU A 448 -8.37 -7.30 -28.30
C LEU A 448 -9.40 -8.03 -29.18
N ALA A 449 -10.64 -7.58 -29.19
CA ALA A 449 -11.72 -8.12 -30.02
C ALA A 449 -11.50 -7.87 -31.51
N ALA A 450 -10.79 -6.78 -31.86
CA ALA A 450 -10.44 -6.46 -33.24
C ALA A 450 -9.26 -7.31 -33.79
N ARG A 451 -8.53 -8.03 -32.93
CA ARG A 451 -7.41 -8.87 -33.36
C ARG A 451 -7.90 -10.14 -34.04
N THR A 452 -7.32 -10.46 -35.19
CA THR A 452 -7.64 -11.67 -35.97
C THR A 452 -6.51 -12.70 -35.95
N ASP A 453 -5.33 -12.34 -35.45
CA ASP A 453 -4.11 -13.14 -35.39
C ASP A 453 -3.96 -13.98 -34.12
N VAL A 454 -4.75 -13.69 -33.08
CA VAL A 454 -4.71 -14.35 -31.77
C VAL A 454 -6.11 -14.66 -31.26
N ASP A 455 -6.19 -15.61 -30.33
CA ASP A 455 -7.35 -15.80 -29.46
C ASP A 455 -7.08 -15.02 -28.17
N SER A 456 -7.92 -14.04 -27.85
CA SER A 456 -7.65 -13.07 -26.78
C SER A 456 -8.62 -13.16 -25.62
N ALA A 457 -8.13 -12.85 -24.43
CA ALA A 457 -8.90 -12.72 -23.21
C ALA A 457 -8.33 -11.59 -22.34
N LEU A 458 -9.16 -11.00 -21.47
CA LEU A 458 -8.75 -9.97 -20.53
C LEU A 458 -9.27 -10.30 -19.13
N LEU A 459 -8.35 -10.32 -18.15
CA LEU A 459 -8.68 -10.41 -16.73
C LEU A 459 -8.29 -9.09 -16.05
N TYR A 460 -9.22 -8.44 -15.37
CA TYR A 460 -8.95 -7.29 -14.53
C TYR A 460 -9.24 -7.62 -13.07
N VAL A 461 -8.34 -7.22 -12.18
CA VAL A 461 -8.58 -7.24 -10.73
C VAL A 461 -7.85 -6.08 -10.07
N SER A 462 -8.51 -5.37 -9.16
CA SER A 462 -7.83 -4.35 -8.34
C SER A 462 -6.95 -5.01 -7.29
N ASP A 463 -5.79 -4.40 -7.01
CA ASP A 463 -4.85 -4.87 -6.01
C ASP A 463 -5.40 -4.75 -4.58
N HIS A 464 -6.13 -3.67 -4.27
CA HIS A 464 -6.91 -3.46 -3.06
C HIS A 464 -8.00 -2.40 -3.30
N GLY A 465 -8.83 -2.18 -2.28
CA GLY A 465 -9.83 -1.10 -2.26
C GLY A 465 -9.32 0.17 -1.57
N GLU A 466 -10.22 1.04 -1.13
CA GLU A 466 -9.91 2.38 -0.62
C GLU A 466 -10.92 2.85 0.43
N SER A 467 -10.45 3.51 1.49
CA SER A 467 -11.30 4.28 2.40
C SER A 467 -11.42 5.74 1.94
N LEU A 468 -12.66 6.25 1.89
CA LEU A 468 -13.01 7.60 1.40
C LEU A 468 -13.58 8.47 2.53
N GLY A 469 -13.14 8.25 3.77
CA GLY A 469 -13.57 8.97 4.97
C GLY A 469 -14.47 8.18 5.90
N GLU A 470 -14.77 6.91 5.60
CA GLU A 470 -15.60 6.05 6.45
C GLU A 470 -14.90 5.93 7.81
N LYS A 471 -15.61 6.21 8.91
CA LYS A 471 -15.05 6.15 10.27
C LYS A 471 -13.79 7.02 10.45
N GLY A 472 -13.59 8.04 9.62
CA GLY A 472 -12.40 8.90 9.64
C GLY A 472 -11.12 8.24 9.10
N LEU A 473 -11.27 7.16 8.33
CA LEU A 473 -10.20 6.52 7.56
C LEU A 473 -10.22 7.02 6.13
N TYR A 474 -9.05 7.38 5.61
CA TYR A 474 -8.81 7.71 4.22
C TYR A 474 -7.67 6.85 3.69
N LEU A 475 -7.54 6.77 2.37
CA LEU A 475 -6.52 5.95 1.72
C LEU A 475 -6.67 4.47 2.11
N HIS A 476 -5.54 3.77 2.06
CA HIS A 476 -5.43 2.33 2.27
C HIS A 476 -4.21 2.01 3.15
N GLY A 477 -3.85 0.73 3.23
CA GLY A 477 -2.76 0.22 4.07
C GLY A 477 -3.13 0.03 5.53
N VAL A 478 -4.42 -0.10 5.86
CA VAL A 478 -4.85 -0.52 7.20
C VAL A 478 -4.48 -2.00 7.37
N PRO A 479 -3.91 -2.43 8.52
CA PRO A 479 -3.52 -3.82 8.74
C PRO A 479 -4.69 -4.76 8.44
N TYR A 480 -4.47 -5.78 7.60
CA TYR A 480 -5.54 -6.59 7.01
C TYR A 480 -6.54 -7.15 8.03
N ALA A 481 -6.06 -7.58 9.22
CA ALA A 481 -6.88 -8.15 10.29
C ALA A 481 -7.95 -7.19 10.85
N ILE A 482 -7.77 -5.88 10.66
CA ILE A 482 -8.71 -4.83 11.09
C ILE A 482 -9.16 -3.93 9.93
N ALA A 483 -8.79 -4.29 8.70
CA ALA A 483 -9.10 -3.48 7.54
C ALA A 483 -10.61 -3.46 7.27
N PRO A 484 -11.18 -2.28 6.94
CA PRO A 484 -12.57 -2.19 6.56
C PRO A 484 -12.80 -2.90 5.21
N ARG A 485 -14.03 -3.35 4.96
CA ARG A 485 -14.40 -4.07 3.72
C ARG A 485 -14.10 -3.23 2.47
N GLU A 486 -14.17 -1.92 2.62
CA GLU A 486 -13.84 -0.90 1.63
C GLU A 486 -12.40 -1.04 1.10
N GLN A 487 -11.45 -1.56 1.90
CA GLN A 487 -10.05 -1.79 1.48
C GLN A 487 -9.77 -3.22 1.01
N THR A 488 -10.61 -4.20 1.37
CA THR A 488 -10.37 -5.62 1.07
C THR A 488 -11.28 -6.21 0.01
N HIS A 489 -12.43 -5.58 -0.28
CA HIS A 489 -13.38 -6.05 -1.29
C HIS A 489 -13.18 -5.26 -2.59
N VAL A 490 -12.69 -5.97 -3.62
CA VAL A 490 -12.21 -5.39 -4.89
C VAL A 490 -13.05 -5.82 -6.08
N PRO A 491 -13.12 -5.01 -7.15
CA PRO A 491 -13.70 -5.44 -8.41
C PRO A 491 -12.78 -6.43 -9.12
N MET A 492 -13.40 -7.44 -9.74
CA MET A 492 -12.74 -8.35 -10.68
C MET A 492 -13.70 -8.63 -11.84
N VAL A 493 -13.20 -8.51 -13.07
CA VAL A 493 -13.97 -8.81 -14.27
C VAL A 493 -13.15 -9.63 -15.26
N MET A 494 -13.84 -10.42 -16.07
CA MET A 494 -13.24 -11.23 -17.12
C MET A 494 -13.97 -11.03 -18.45
N TRP A 495 -13.21 -10.95 -19.52
CA TRP A 495 -13.71 -10.97 -20.89
C TRP A 495 -12.98 -12.04 -21.70
N PHE A 496 -13.71 -12.74 -22.56
CA PHE A 496 -13.18 -13.75 -23.46
C PHE A 496 -13.63 -13.44 -24.88
N GLY A 497 -12.69 -13.44 -25.83
CA GLY A 497 -13.04 -13.50 -27.25
C GLY A 497 -13.62 -14.87 -27.59
N ASP A 498 -14.50 -14.94 -28.58
CA ASP A 498 -15.20 -16.16 -28.97
C ASP A 498 -14.23 -17.31 -29.31
N GLY A 499 -13.14 -17.01 -30.01
CA GLY A 499 -12.08 -17.97 -30.33
C GLY A 499 -11.40 -18.52 -29.09
N PHE A 500 -11.09 -17.67 -28.11
CA PHE A 500 -10.48 -18.08 -26.84
C PHE A 500 -11.41 -18.98 -26.05
N ALA A 501 -12.68 -18.58 -25.85
CA ALA A 501 -13.64 -19.37 -25.10
C ALA A 501 -13.88 -20.75 -25.73
N ARG A 502 -14.03 -20.79 -27.07
CA ARG A 502 -14.22 -22.03 -27.82
C ARG A 502 -13.02 -22.96 -27.72
N ASP A 503 -11.81 -22.44 -27.96
CA ASP A 503 -10.60 -23.26 -28.08
C ASP A 503 -10.12 -23.77 -26.71
N GLU A 504 -10.42 -23.03 -25.63
CA GLU A 504 -10.19 -23.45 -24.24
C GLU A 504 -11.32 -24.30 -23.64
N GLY A 505 -12.39 -24.53 -24.42
CA GLY A 505 -13.55 -25.31 -24.00
C GLY A 505 -14.28 -24.71 -22.79
N LEU A 506 -14.31 -23.37 -22.70
CA LEU A 506 -14.94 -22.60 -21.64
C LEU A 506 -16.44 -22.43 -21.91
N ASP A 507 -17.26 -22.89 -20.97
CA ASP A 507 -18.68 -22.57 -20.95
C ASP A 507 -18.89 -21.20 -20.27
N VAL A 508 -19.04 -20.16 -21.10
CA VAL A 508 -19.25 -18.78 -20.65
C VAL A 508 -20.56 -18.62 -19.86
N GLN A 509 -21.60 -19.41 -20.15
CA GLN A 509 -22.85 -19.37 -19.42
C GLN A 509 -22.69 -19.96 -18.02
N CYS A 510 -22.00 -21.09 -17.91
CA CYS A 510 -21.58 -21.66 -16.62
C CYS A 510 -20.76 -20.63 -15.82
N LEU A 511 -19.77 -19.97 -16.43
CA LEU A 511 -18.96 -18.97 -15.75
C LEU A 511 -19.80 -17.82 -15.20
N ARG A 512 -20.77 -17.31 -15.97
CA ARG A 512 -21.70 -16.26 -15.50
C ARG A 512 -22.57 -16.73 -14.33
N GLN A 513 -23.01 -17.99 -14.31
CA GLN A 513 -23.78 -18.55 -13.20
C GLN A 513 -22.93 -18.76 -11.94
N HIS A 514 -21.64 -19.04 -12.11
CA HIS A 514 -20.71 -19.26 -11.00
C HIS A 514 -20.02 -17.99 -10.50
N ALA A 515 -20.13 -16.85 -11.22
CA ALA A 515 -19.39 -15.63 -10.90
C ALA A 515 -19.74 -15.01 -9.54
N ASP A 516 -20.93 -15.29 -9.00
CA ASP A 516 -21.36 -14.84 -7.67
C ASP A 516 -20.67 -15.59 -6.52
N ALA A 517 -19.99 -16.72 -6.80
CA ALA A 517 -19.24 -17.46 -5.79
C ALA A 517 -18.08 -16.60 -5.21
N PRO A 518 -17.68 -16.83 -3.95
CA PRO A 518 -16.53 -16.14 -3.37
C PRO A 518 -15.27 -16.36 -4.21
N ALA A 519 -14.61 -15.26 -4.56
CA ALA A 519 -13.33 -15.25 -5.24
C ALA A 519 -12.32 -14.40 -4.47
N SER A 520 -11.04 -14.56 -4.77
CA SER A 520 -9.98 -13.78 -4.16
C SER A 520 -8.75 -13.75 -5.05
N HIS A 521 -7.78 -12.93 -4.66
CA HIS A 521 -6.44 -12.96 -5.23
C HIS A 521 -5.77 -14.34 -5.20
N ASP A 522 -6.15 -15.23 -4.28
CA ASP A 522 -5.61 -16.60 -4.19
C ASP A 522 -5.96 -17.44 -5.41
N ASN A 523 -6.99 -17.03 -6.15
CA ASN A 523 -7.42 -17.69 -7.35
C ASN A 523 -6.57 -17.33 -8.58
N LEU A 524 -5.91 -16.17 -8.59
CA LEU A 524 -5.26 -15.62 -9.78
C LEU A 524 -4.20 -16.59 -10.32
N PHE A 525 -3.33 -17.10 -9.45
CA PHE A 525 -2.22 -17.97 -9.81
C PHE A 525 -2.65 -19.18 -10.63
N SER A 526 -3.55 -20.00 -10.08
CA SER A 526 -4.00 -21.23 -10.74
C SER A 526 -4.95 -20.94 -11.89
N SER A 527 -5.80 -19.90 -11.80
CA SER A 527 -6.71 -19.55 -12.89
C SER A 527 -5.96 -19.15 -14.17
N VAL A 528 -4.88 -18.35 -14.05
CA VAL A 528 -4.06 -17.97 -15.20
C VAL A 528 -3.30 -19.18 -15.78
N LEU A 529 -2.73 -20.04 -14.93
CA LEU A 529 -2.08 -21.28 -15.42
C LEU A 529 -3.08 -22.18 -16.17
N GLY A 530 -4.31 -22.28 -15.67
CA GLY A 530 -5.40 -23.02 -16.31
C GLY A 530 -5.73 -22.43 -17.69
N LEU A 531 -5.96 -21.12 -17.79
CA LEU A 531 -6.27 -20.44 -19.06
C LEU A 531 -5.16 -20.54 -20.11
N MET A 532 -3.90 -20.69 -19.68
CA MET A 532 -2.75 -20.80 -20.57
C MET A 532 -2.33 -22.25 -20.85
N ASP A 533 -3.11 -23.23 -20.37
CA ASP A 533 -2.84 -24.66 -20.45
C ASP A 533 -1.44 -25.06 -19.98
N VAL A 534 -1.02 -24.48 -18.86
CA VAL A 534 0.27 -24.81 -18.24
C VAL A 534 0.08 -25.92 -17.23
N LYS A 535 0.72 -27.06 -17.49
CA LYS A 535 0.81 -28.18 -16.56
C LYS A 535 2.06 -28.03 -15.68
N THR A 536 1.86 -28.01 -14.37
CA THR A 536 2.93 -27.96 -13.36
C THR A 536 2.42 -28.47 -12.02
N SER A 537 3.31 -28.98 -11.18
CA SER A 537 3.05 -29.40 -9.80
C SER A 537 2.55 -28.28 -8.89
N VAL A 538 2.77 -27.00 -9.23
CA VAL A 538 2.28 -25.85 -8.44
C VAL A 538 0.89 -25.37 -8.83
N TYR A 539 0.24 -25.99 -9.83
CA TYR A 539 -1.14 -25.70 -10.19
C TYR A 539 -2.11 -26.36 -9.22
N ASP A 540 -3.03 -25.58 -8.65
CA ASP A 540 -4.10 -26.06 -7.79
C ASP A 540 -5.46 -25.85 -8.47
N ARG A 541 -6.04 -26.95 -8.99
CA ARG A 541 -7.35 -26.93 -9.67
C ARG A 541 -8.47 -26.39 -8.79
N SER A 542 -8.39 -26.52 -7.47
CA SER A 542 -9.42 -25.99 -6.55
C SER A 542 -9.40 -24.46 -6.46
N ARG A 543 -8.29 -23.82 -6.86
CA ARG A 543 -8.12 -22.36 -6.91
C ARG A 543 -8.35 -21.78 -8.31
N ASP A 544 -8.53 -22.62 -9.32
CA ASP A 544 -8.84 -22.19 -10.68
C ASP A 544 -10.34 -21.88 -10.82
N LEU A 545 -10.69 -20.60 -10.99
CA LEU A 545 -12.07 -20.12 -11.14
C LEU A 545 -12.76 -20.68 -12.39
N PHE A 546 -11.99 -21.09 -13.39
CA PHE A 546 -12.50 -21.53 -14.68
C PHE A 546 -12.61 -23.06 -14.77
N ALA A 547 -11.86 -23.79 -13.93
CA ALA A 547 -11.85 -25.25 -13.93
C ALA A 547 -13.22 -25.95 -13.84
N PRO A 548 -14.23 -25.43 -13.09
CA PRO A 548 -15.56 -26.03 -13.06
C PRO A 548 -16.33 -25.92 -14.38
N CYS A 549 -16.05 -24.87 -15.16
CA CYS A 549 -16.75 -24.56 -16.41
C CYS A 549 -15.93 -24.88 -17.67
N ARG A 550 -14.81 -25.61 -17.52
CA ARG A 550 -14.04 -26.16 -18.65
C ARG A 550 -14.49 -27.58 -18.95
N SER A 551 -14.78 -27.85 -20.22
CA SER A 551 -15.15 -29.18 -20.69
C SER A 551 -14.01 -30.20 -20.46
N LYS A 552 -14.36 -31.41 -20.00
CA LYS A 552 -13.39 -32.48 -19.69
C LYS A 552 -12.62 -33.02 -20.91
N SER A 553 -13.01 -32.66 -22.15
CA SER A 553 -12.42 -33.25 -23.36
C SER A 553 -11.01 -32.76 -23.69
N VAL A 554 -10.51 -31.71 -23.01
CA VAL A 554 -9.14 -31.19 -23.21
C VAL A 554 -8.18 -31.63 -22.08
N ALA A 555 -8.71 -32.00 -20.91
CA ALA A 555 -7.92 -32.28 -19.70
C ALA A 555 -7.63 -33.77 -19.44
N SER A 556 -7.98 -34.67 -20.36
CA SER A 556 -7.79 -36.12 -20.17
C SER A 556 -7.52 -36.83 -21.49
N LYS A 557 -6.28 -36.70 -21.99
CA LYS A 557 -5.57 -37.74 -22.75
C LYS A 557 -4.07 -37.50 -22.67
#